data_AF-A0A7K9QWC6-F1
#
_entry.id   AF-A0A7K9QWC6-F1
#
_cell.length_a   1.000
_cell.length_b   1.000
_cell.length_c   1.000
_cell.angle_alpha   90.00
_cell.angle_beta   90.00
_cell.angle_gamma   90.00
#
_symmetry.space_group_name_H-M   'P 1'
#
loop_
_entity.id
_entity.type
_entity.pdbx_description
1 polymer ?
#
loop_
_entity_poly.entity_id
_entity_poly.type
_entity_poly.pdbx_seq_one_letter_code
_entity_poly.pdbx_strand_id
1 'polypeptide(L)'
;MASGSQKRIIQITGFKKKEKTALLKCLFKLNCVFVESKKYRNCTHLVAKKLCKSEKVLAACAAGRWVLTKEYIINSAESGRWLDETTYEWGYEIERDTHYSPQMQSAPKRWREELTNSSAPGAFHRWKVVLLVKRGDKQMACIRR
;
A
#
# COMPACT_ATOMS: atom_id res chain seq x y z
N MET A 1 5.24 26.52 -7.02
CA MET A 1 6.48 25.84 -7.48
C MET A 1 6.15 24.39 -7.77
N ALA A 2 6.24 23.95 -9.02
CA ALA A 2 5.94 22.57 -9.39
C ALA A 2 7.00 21.66 -8.74
N SER A 3 6.64 20.94 -7.68
CA SER A 3 7.55 19.93 -7.10
C SER A 3 7.85 18.93 -8.21
N GLY A 4 9.12 18.76 -8.58
CA GLY A 4 9.53 17.76 -9.56
C GLY A 4 8.90 16.42 -9.18
N SER A 5 7.93 15.96 -9.98
CA SER A 5 7.05 14.88 -9.56
C SER A 5 7.88 13.60 -9.39
N GLN A 6 8.12 13.19 -8.14
CA GLN A 6 8.77 11.93 -7.81
C GLN A 6 8.08 10.82 -8.60
N LYS A 7 8.84 10.05 -9.39
CA LYS A 7 8.27 8.99 -10.23
C LYS A 7 7.54 7.97 -9.35
N ARG A 8 6.23 7.80 -9.54
CA ARG A 8 5.41 6.89 -8.73
C ARG A 8 5.79 5.43 -9.00
N ILE A 9 6.13 4.70 -7.96
CA ILE A 9 6.33 3.25 -7.97
C ILE A 9 5.07 2.60 -7.42
N ILE A 10 4.35 1.86 -8.25
CA ILE A 10 3.04 1.27 -7.98
C ILE A 10 3.18 -0.24 -7.79
N GLN A 11 2.64 -0.77 -6.69
CA GLN A 11 2.28 -2.17 -6.56
C GLN A 11 0.77 -2.31 -6.39
N ILE A 12 0.22 -3.45 -6.81
CA ILE A 12 -1.21 -3.77 -6.62
C ILE A 12 -1.39 -5.12 -5.90
N THR A 13 -2.50 -5.25 -5.16
CA THR A 13 -2.81 -6.46 -4.39
C THR A 13 -4.31 -6.76 -4.31
N GLY A 14 -4.66 -8.04 -4.25
CA GLY A 14 -6.05 -8.51 -4.05
C GLY A 14 -6.94 -8.51 -5.31
N PHE A 15 -6.43 -8.17 -6.49
CA PHE A 15 -7.20 -8.14 -7.74
C PHE A 15 -7.17 -9.48 -8.48
N LYS A 16 -8.30 -9.88 -9.09
CA LYS A 16 -8.35 -11.04 -10.00
C LYS A 16 -7.65 -10.71 -11.31
N LYS A 17 -7.31 -11.72 -12.12
CA LYS A 17 -6.58 -11.57 -13.40
C LYS A 17 -7.20 -10.51 -14.32
N LYS A 18 -8.52 -10.55 -14.53
CA LYS A 18 -9.24 -9.57 -15.38
C LYS A 18 -9.11 -8.13 -14.87
N GLU A 19 -9.36 -7.92 -13.57
CA GLU A 19 -9.24 -6.60 -12.93
C GLU A 19 -7.80 -6.09 -12.98
N LYS A 20 -6.83 -6.97 -12.72
CA LYS A 20 -5.40 -6.65 -12.81
C LYS A 20 -5.05 -6.16 -14.21
N THR A 21 -5.47 -6.87 -15.26
CA THR A 21 -5.22 -6.46 -16.65
C THR A 21 -5.82 -5.08 -16.95
N ALA A 22 -7.04 -4.80 -16.46
CA ALA A 22 -7.66 -3.48 -16.64
C ALA A 22 -6.85 -2.37 -15.97
N LEU A 23 -6.41 -2.57 -14.72
CA LEU A 23 -5.58 -1.60 -14.01
C LEU A 23 -4.23 -1.37 -14.69
N LEU A 24 -3.61 -2.42 -15.24
CA LEU A 24 -2.36 -2.26 -15.99
C LEU A 24 -2.56 -1.40 -17.23
N LYS A 25 -3.66 -1.57 -17.97
CA LYS A 25 -4.00 -0.71 -19.11
C LYS A 25 -4.15 0.76 -18.70
N CYS A 26 -4.73 1.03 -17.54
CA CYS A 26 -4.80 2.39 -17.00
C CYS A 26 -3.40 2.93 -16.62
N LEU A 27 -2.58 2.13 -15.94
CA LEU A 27 -1.22 2.51 -15.55
C LEU A 27 -0.32 2.81 -16.76
N PHE A 28 -0.49 2.12 -17.89
CA PHE A 28 0.25 2.41 -19.13
C PHE A 28 0.01 3.82 -19.68
N LYS A 29 -1.11 4.46 -19.33
CA LYS A 29 -1.42 5.83 -19.73
C LYS A 29 -0.75 6.88 -18.83
N LEU A 30 -0.13 6.46 -17.74
CA LEU A 30 0.39 7.34 -16.70
C LEU A 30 1.89 7.15 -16.51
N ASN A 31 2.61 8.23 -16.24
CA ASN A 31 4.05 8.17 -15.96
C ASN A 31 4.30 7.54 -14.57
N CYS A 32 4.58 6.24 -14.53
CA CYS A 32 4.92 5.49 -13.31
C CYS A 32 5.81 4.27 -13.60
N VAL A 33 6.23 3.59 -12.52
CA VAL A 33 6.87 2.28 -12.54
C VAL A 33 5.92 1.29 -11.89
N PHE A 34 5.45 0.30 -12.64
CA PHE A 34 4.70 -0.81 -12.08
C PHE A 34 5.62 -1.96 -11.65
N VAL A 35 5.49 -2.43 -10.41
CA VAL A 35 6.30 -3.53 -9.88
C VAL A 35 5.47 -4.80 -9.78
N GLU A 36 5.65 -5.69 -10.75
CA GLU A 36 5.04 -7.01 -10.74
C GLU A 36 5.81 -7.97 -9.83
N SER A 37 5.37 -8.08 -8.57
CA SER A 37 5.92 -9.06 -7.64
C SER A 37 4.84 -9.64 -6.74
N LYS A 38 4.98 -10.90 -6.33
CA LYS A 38 4.12 -11.50 -5.29
C LYS A 38 4.42 -10.91 -3.91
N LYS A 39 5.69 -10.58 -3.65
CA LYS A 39 6.17 -10.01 -2.40
C LYS A 39 6.05 -8.48 -2.41
N TYR A 40 6.04 -7.88 -1.22
CA TYR A 40 6.19 -6.43 -1.10
C TYR A 40 7.58 -6.00 -1.61
N ARG A 41 7.60 -4.90 -2.37
CA ARG A 41 8.80 -4.21 -2.83
C ARG A 41 8.57 -2.75 -2.51
N ASN A 42 9.56 -2.08 -1.91
CA ASN A 42 9.51 -0.72 -1.38
C ASN A 42 8.89 0.31 -2.36
N CYS A 43 7.57 0.30 -2.48
CA CYS A 43 6.81 1.08 -3.43
C CYS A 43 6.39 2.38 -2.79
N THR A 44 6.07 3.37 -3.60
CA THR A 44 5.50 4.65 -3.12
C THR A 44 3.99 4.54 -2.87
N HIS A 45 3.31 3.73 -3.70
CA HIS A 45 1.87 3.54 -3.65
C HIS A 45 1.54 2.05 -3.76
N LEU A 46 0.70 1.56 -2.86
CA LEU A 46 0.10 0.24 -2.92
C LEU A 46 -1.40 0.42 -3.18
N VAL A 47 -1.88 -0.08 -4.32
CA VAL A 47 -3.32 -0.12 -4.60
C VAL A 47 -3.87 -1.47 -4.18
N ALA A 48 -4.84 -1.46 -3.27
CA ALA A 48 -5.43 -2.66 -2.68
C ALA A 48 -6.92 -2.73 -3.02
N LYS A 49 -7.37 -3.92 -3.46
CA LYS A 49 -8.81 -4.15 -3.72
C LYS A 49 -9.66 -4.00 -2.45
N LYS A 50 -9.10 -4.44 -1.33
CA LYS A 50 -9.69 -4.35 0.00
C LYS A 50 -8.58 -4.24 1.03
N LEU A 51 -8.86 -3.61 2.15
CA LEU A 51 -8.01 -3.76 3.32
C LEU A 51 -7.98 -5.22 3.76
N CYS A 52 -6.80 -5.69 4.14
CA CYS A 52 -6.61 -7.04 4.64
C CYS A 52 -5.24 -7.14 5.34
N LYS A 53 -5.06 -8.21 6.12
CA LYS A 53 -3.79 -8.51 6.81
C LYS A 53 -2.77 -9.20 5.90
N SER A 54 -2.76 -8.87 4.60
CA SER A 54 -1.79 -9.42 3.66
C SER A 54 -0.41 -8.79 3.87
N GLU A 55 0.67 -9.52 3.52
CA GLU A 55 2.06 -9.05 3.61
C GLU A 55 2.21 -7.64 3.01
N LYS A 56 1.74 -7.41 1.78
CA LYS A 56 1.88 -6.12 1.11
C LYS A 56 1.18 -4.98 1.84
N VAL A 57 -0.04 -5.19 2.31
CA VAL A 57 -0.81 -4.14 3.00
C VAL A 57 -0.14 -3.80 4.33
N LEU A 58 0.25 -4.81 5.11
CA LEU A 58 0.93 -4.60 6.40
C LEU A 58 2.30 -3.92 6.21
N ALA A 59 3.09 -4.35 5.22
CA ALA A 59 4.39 -3.77 4.93
C ALA A 59 4.29 -2.33 4.41
N ALA A 60 3.34 -2.04 3.51
CA ALA A 60 3.11 -0.68 3.02
C ALA A 60 2.65 0.26 4.15
N CYS A 61 1.74 -0.20 5.01
CA CYS A 61 1.29 0.52 6.19
C CYS A 61 2.46 0.81 7.15
N ALA A 62 3.25 -0.21 7.49
CA ALA A 62 4.42 -0.06 8.35
C ALA A 62 5.52 0.84 7.76
N ALA A 63 5.58 0.96 6.43
CA ALA A 63 6.52 1.84 5.72
C ALA A 63 5.95 3.24 5.42
N GLY A 64 4.74 3.57 5.90
CA GLY A 64 4.11 4.88 5.68
C GLY A 64 3.85 5.19 4.21
N ARG A 65 3.56 4.16 3.40
CA ARG A 65 3.27 4.33 1.98
C ARG A 65 1.79 4.61 1.77
N TRP A 66 1.46 5.26 0.66
CA TRP A 66 0.08 5.42 0.23
C TRP A 66 -0.55 4.04 0.01
N VAL A 67 -1.64 3.76 0.72
CA VAL A 67 -2.46 2.56 0.52
C VAL A 67 -3.81 3.01 -0.01
N LEU A 68 -4.05 2.78 -1.30
CA LEU A 68 -5.15 3.41 -2.03
C LEU A 68 -6.16 2.39 -2.57
N THR A 69 -7.36 2.88 -2.88
CA THR A 69 -8.37 2.16 -3.65
C THR A 69 -8.03 2.15 -5.16
N LYS A 70 -8.73 1.32 -5.93
CA LYS A 70 -8.45 1.16 -7.38
C LYS A 70 -8.85 2.39 -8.19
N GLU A 71 -9.81 3.14 -7.69
CA GLU A 71 -10.38 4.35 -8.26
C GLU A 71 -9.30 5.41 -8.48
N TYR A 72 -8.26 5.44 -7.62
CA TYR A 72 -7.10 6.31 -7.83
C TYR A 72 -6.45 6.13 -9.21
N ILE A 73 -6.22 4.88 -9.62
CA ILE A 73 -5.60 4.56 -10.91
C ILE A 73 -6.57 4.88 -12.05
N ILE A 74 -7.83 4.50 -11.90
CA ILE A 74 -8.85 4.65 -12.93
C ILE A 74 -9.08 6.14 -13.22
N ASN A 75 -9.40 6.92 -12.19
CA ASN A 75 -9.72 8.34 -12.33
C ASN A 75 -8.49 9.15 -12.75
N SER A 76 -7.29 8.79 -12.29
CA SER A 76 -6.04 9.42 -12.77
C SER A 76 -5.81 9.15 -14.26
N ALA A 77 -6.04 7.92 -14.71
CA ALA A 77 -5.87 7.55 -16.12
C ALA A 77 -6.90 8.22 -17.03
N GLU A 78 -8.14 8.39 -16.55
CA GLU A 78 -9.19 9.14 -17.25
C GLU A 78 -8.88 10.63 -17.32
N SER A 79 -8.30 11.20 -16.24
CA SER A 79 -7.88 12.60 -16.19
C SER A 79 -6.57 12.89 -16.94
N GLY A 80 -5.88 11.87 -17.44
CA GLY A 80 -4.57 12.01 -18.09
C GLY A 80 -3.43 12.47 -17.16
N ARG A 81 -3.66 12.51 -15.85
CA ARG A 81 -2.69 12.97 -14.85
C ARG A 81 -2.92 12.28 -13.50
N TRP A 82 -1.89 12.23 -12.68
CA TRP A 82 -2.05 11.80 -11.29
C TRP A 82 -2.93 12.78 -10.51
N LEU A 83 -3.99 12.25 -9.90
CA LEU A 83 -4.83 12.99 -8.97
C LEU A 83 -4.20 12.99 -7.56
N ASP A 84 -4.78 13.79 -6.67
CA ASP A 84 -4.43 13.79 -5.26
C ASP A 84 -4.80 12.44 -4.62
N GLU A 85 -3.91 11.89 -3.80
CA GLU A 85 -4.06 10.56 -3.19
C GLU A 85 -5.11 10.54 -2.06
N THR A 86 -5.37 11.67 -1.40
CA THR A 86 -6.05 11.76 -0.09
C THR A 86 -7.43 11.12 -0.10
N THR A 87 -8.27 11.44 -1.08
CA THR A 87 -9.67 10.94 -1.15
C THR A 87 -9.76 9.47 -1.54
N TYR A 88 -8.67 8.89 -2.05
CA TYR A 88 -8.58 7.49 -2.43
C TYR A 88 -7.85 6.64 -1.37
N GLU A 89 -7.36 7.26 -0.31
CA GLU A 89 -6.61 6.58 0.73
C GLU A 89 -7.54 5.72 1.60
N TRP A 90 -7.11 4.47 1.82
CA TRP A 90 -7.75 3.63 2.81
C TRP A 90 -7.60 4.25 4.20
N GLY A 91 -8.73 4.59 4.82
CA GLY A 91 -8.78 5.34 6.07
C GLY A 91 -9.14 6.81 5.91
N TYR A 92 -9.37 7.30 4.67
CA TYR A 92 -9.99 8.60 4.42
C TYR A 92 -11.42 8.63 4.97
N GLU A 93 -12.22 7.63 4.60
CA GLU A 93 -13.56 7.38 5.16
C GLU A 93 -13.57 6.04 5.89
N ILE A 94 -14.37 5.95 6.96
CA ILE A 94 -14.57 4.73 7.74
C ILE A 94 -15.95 4.18 7.42
N GLU A 95 -15.97 3.01 6.80
CA GLU A 95 -17.20 2.31 6.46
C GLU A 95 -17.76 1.60 7.69
N ARG A 96 -19.05 1.82 7.99
CA ARG A 96 -19.71 1.31 9.22
C ARG A 96 -20.04 -0.19 9.15
N ASP A 97 -20.20 -0.75 7.95
CA ASP A 97 -20.72 -2.11 7.74
C ASP A 97 -19.67 -3.08 7.16
N THR A 98 -18.41 -2.93 7.57
CA THR A 98 -17.34 -3.84 7.14
C THR A 98 -16.91 -4.80 8.25
N HIS A 99 -16.32 -5.93 7.86
CA HIS A 99 -15.69 -6.86 8.80
C HIS A 99 -14.45 -6.27 9.51
N TYR A 100 -13.99 -5.06 9.15
CA TYR A 100 -12.81 -4.44 9.73
C TYR A 100 -13.17 -3.35 10.72
N SER A 101 -12.52 -3.36 11.89
CA SER A 101 -12.74 -2.32 12.88
C SER A 101 -12.31 -0.94 12.36
N PRO A 102 -12.91 0.15 12.85
CA PRO A 102 -12.48 1.52 12.52
C PRO A 102 -10.97 1.76 12.68
N GLN A 103 -10.35 1.14 13.69
CA GLN A 103 -8.90 1.23 13.93
C GLN A 103 -8.08 0.54 12.85
N MET A 104 -8.57 -0.60 12.33
CA MET A 104 -7.92 -1.27 11.20
C MET A 104 -8.08 -0.47 9.91
N GLN A 105 -9.27 0.09 9.68
CA GLN A 105 -9.56 0.87 8.48
C GLN A 105 -8.70 2.14 8.40
N SER A 106 -8.56 2.87 9.50
CA SER A 106 -7.75 4.09 9.58
C SER A 106 -6.24 3.84 9.67
N ALA A 107 -5.78 2.59 9.80
CA ALA A 107 -4.37 2.31 10.05
C ALA A 107 -3.40 2.80 8.95
N PRO A 108 -3.67 2.62 7.65
CA PRO A 108 -2.74 3.06 6.61
C PRO A 108 -2.54 4.58 6.62
N LYS A 109 -3.63 5.36 6.59
CA LYS A 109 -3.58 6.82 6.68
C LYS A 109 -2.85 7.30 7.92
N ARG A 110 -3.22 6.77 9.09
CA ARG A 110 -2.61 7.15 10.37
C ARG A 110 -1.10 6.93 10.38
N TRP A 111 -0.63 5.78 9.92
CA TRP A 111 0.81 5.50 9.88
C TRP A 111 1.55 6.32 8.82
N ARG A 112 0.94 6.59 7.66
CA ARG A 112 1.53 7.51 6.68
C ARG A 112 1.73 8.90 7.28
N GLU A 113 0.70 9.45 7.93
CA GLU A 113 0.75 10.79 8.54
C GLU A 113 1.77 10.84 9.67
N GLU A 114 1.75 9.86 10.58
CA GLU A 114 2.71 9.76 11.68
C GLU A 114 4.16 9.70 11.19
N LEU A 115 4.44 8.88 10.17
CA LEU A 115 5.80 8.72 9.63
C LEU A 115 6.25 9.93 8.80
N THR A 116 5.30 10.64 8.19
CA THR A 116 5.59 11.92 7.52
C THR A 116 5.96 12.99 8.54
N ASN A 117 5.20 13.09 9.64
CA ASN A 117 5.42 14.09 10.69
C ASN A 117 6.68 13.82 11.51
N SER A 118 6.90 12.57 11.90
CA SER A 118 8.07 12.16 12.70
C SER A 118 9.36 12.03 11.87
N SER A 119 9.25 12.00 10.53
CA SER A 119 10.36 11.68 9.61
C SER A 119 11.02 10.31 9.88
N ALA A 120 10.34 9.42 10.61
CA ALA A 120 10.84 8.07 10.84
C ALA A 120 10.73 7.23 9.55
N PRO A 121 11.72 6.37 9.23
CA PRO A 121 11.71 5.58 8.01
C PRO A 121 10.68 4.44 8.00
N GLY A 122 10.03 4.17 9.13
CA GLY A 122 8.99 3.14 9.27
C GLY A 122 8.53 2.93 10.71
N ALA A 123 7.38 2.29 10.88
CA ALA A 123 6.67 2.08 12.15
C ALA A 123 7.49 1.35 13.22
N PHE A 124 8.42 0.49 12.79
CA PHE A 124 9.29 -0.30 13.67
C PHE A 124 10.73 0.23 13.69
N HIS A 125 10.94 1.50 13.35
CA HIS A 125 12.28 2.09 13.36
C HIS A 125 12.91 1.95 14.76
N ARG A 126 14.16 1.47 14.80
CA ARG A 126 14.96 1.19 16.02
C ARG A 126 14.46 0.05 16.91
N TRP A 127 13.44 -0.70 16.48
CA TRP A 127 13.01 -1.88 17.22
C TRP A 127 14.04 -3.01 17.10
N LYS A 128 14.34 -3.67 18.24
CA LYS A 128 15.04 -4.94 18.28
C LYS A 128 14.03 -5.99 18.73
N VAL A 129 13.68 -6.92 17.84
CA VAL A 129 12.58 -7.87 18.06
C VAL A 129 13.11 -9.29 18.14
N VAL A 130 12.73 -10.01 19.18
CA VAL A 130 12.90 -11.47 19.27
C VAL A 130 11.57 -12.11 18.89
N LEU A 131 11.56 -12.89 17.81
CA LEU A 131 10.38 -13.65 17.41
C LEU A 131 10.55 -15.11 17.86
N LEU A 132 9.81 -15.50 18.88
CA LEU A 132 9.76 -16.88 19.36
C LEU A 132 8.86 -17.71 18.44
N VAL A 133 9.45 -18.68 17.75
CA VAL A 133 8.73 -19.54 16.82
C VAL A 133 8.96 -21.00 17.20
N LYS A 134 7.91 -21.81 17.13
CA LYS A 134 8.02 -23.25 17.41
C LYS A 134 8.91 -23.92 16.36
N ARG A 135 9.80 -24.81 16.83
CA ARG A 135 10.66 -25.61 15.95
C ARG A 135 9.79 -26.43 14.99
N GLY A 136 10.08 -26.35 13.69
CA GLY A 136 9.32 -27.06 12.65
C GLY A 136 8.16 -26.26 12.03
N ASP A 137 7.90 -25.03 12.47
CA ASP A 137 6.91 -24.17 11.83
C ASP A 137 7.35 -23.83 10.39
N LYS A 138 6.45 -24.05 9.41
CA LYS A 138 6.69 -23.71 7.99
C LYS A 138 7.02 -22.23 7.81
N GLN A 139 6.54 -21.36 8.70
CA GLN A 139 6.83 -19.91 8.68
C GLN A 139 8.30 -19.59 9.01
N MET A 140 9.06 -20.52 9.61
CA MET A 140 10.50 -20.35 9.88
C MET A 140 11.32 -20.20 8.61
N ALA A 141 10.89 -20.79 7.49
CA ALA A 141 11.60 -20.66 6.22
C ALA A 141 11.65 -19.19 5.73
N CYS A 142 10.70 -18.36 6.13
CA CYS A 142 10.67 -16.94 5.75
C CYS A 142 11.58 -16.05 6.61
N ILE A 143 12.04 -16.53 7.77
CA ILE A 143 12.84 -15.77 8.76
C ILE A 143 14.34 -16.04 8.60
N ARG A 144 14.70 -17.23 8.11
CA ARG A 144 16.09 -17.58 7.75
C ARG A 144 16.47 -16.88 6.45
N ARG A 145 16.85 -15.60 6.52
CA ARG A 145 17.48 -14.87 5.41
C ARG A 145 18.99 -14.93 5.53
#